data_AF-A0A934MBE7-F1
#
_entry.id   AF-A0A934MBE7-F1
#
_cell.length_a   1.000
_cell.length_b   1.000
_cell.length_c   1.000
_cell.angle_alpha   90.00
_cell.angle_beta   90.00
_cell.angle_gamma   90.00
#
_symmetry.space_group_name_H-M   'P 1'
#
loop_
_entity.id
_entity.type
_entity.pdbx_description
1 polymer ?
#
loop_
_entity_poly.entity_id
_entity_poly.type
_entity_poly.pdbx_seq_one_letter_code
_entity_poly.pdbx_strand_id
1 'polypeptide(L)' 'SSQWPGYRGEGQRGAADLRDMPFKAGPRPRRNDPCACGSGRKYKKCCGRH' A
#
# COMPACT_ATOMS: atom_id res chain seq x y z
N SER A 1 29.16 32.72 -21.29
CA SER A 1 29.35 31.44 -20.58
C SER A 1 29.58 31.70 -19.10
N SER A 2 28.53 31.70 -18.30
CA SER A 2 28.60 31.75 -16.83
C SER A 2 28.07 30.41 -16.33
N GLN A 3 28.96 29.42 -16.23
CA GLN A 3 28.62 28.07 -15.79
C GLN A 3 28.57 28.09 -14.25
N TRP A 4 27.38 28.20 -13.67
CA TRP A 4 27.17 28.18 -12.22
C TRP A 4 27.53 26.80 -11.64
N PRO A 5 28.57 26.67 -10.80
CA PRO A 5 28.91 25.40 -10.17
C PRO A 5 28.01 25.23 -8.94
N GLY A 6 26.77 24.77 -9.13
CA GLY A 6 25.89 24.62 -7.97
C GLY A 6 24.54 23.95 -8.19
N TYR A 7 24.05 23.81 -9.42
CA TYR A 7 22.79 23.10 -9.66
C TYR A 7 23.04 21.60 -9.83
N ARG A 8 23.47 20.94 -8.75
CA ARG A 8 23.51 19.48 -8.66
C ARG A 8 22.08 19.01 -8.37
N GLY A 9 21.39 18.54 -9.40
CA GLY A 9 20.07 17.94 -9.26
C GLY A 9 20.12 16.69 -8.37
N GLU A 10 19.48 16.77 -7.21
CA GLU A 10 19.21 15.59 -6.39
C GLU A 10 17.81 15.06 -6.73
N GLY A 11 17.81 14.01 -7.55
CA GLY A 11 16.60 13.30 -7.90
C GLY A 11 15.94 12.68 -6.67
N GLN A 12 14.64 12.95 -6.53
CA GLN A 12 13.59 11.93 -6.33
C GLN A 12 14.09 10.60 -5.72
N ARG A 13 14.32 10.58 -4.40
CA ARG A 13 14.48 9.35 -3.61
C ARG A 13 13.43 9.31 -2.51
N GLY A 14 12.23 8.84 -2.85
CA GLY A 14 11.14 8.65 -1.88
C GLY A 14 10.09 7.61 -2.28
N ALA A 15 10.31 6.82 -3.34
CA ALA A 15 9.37 5.79 -3.80
C ALA A 15 9.79 4.35 -3.42
N ALA A 16 10.94 4.18 -2.75
CA ALA A 16 11.42 2.88 -2.32
C ALA A 16 10.96 2.50 -0.91
N ASP A 17 10.69 3.48 -0.03
CA ASP A 17 10.44 3.22 1.39
C ASP A 17 8.99 2.75 1.70
N LEU A 18 8.01 3.10 0.85
CA LEU A 18 6.62 2.66 1.03
C LEU A 18 6.40 1.16 0.74
N ARG A 19 7.36 0.51 0.06
CA ARG A 19 7.28 -0.92 -0.29
C ARG A 19 7.81 -1.83 0.82
N ASP A 20 8.72 -1.31 1.65
CA ASP A 20 9.28 -2.01 2.82
C ASP A 20 8.43 -1.85 4.08
N MET A 21 7.35 -1.07 4.00
CA MET A 21 6.41 -0.96 5.11
C MET A 21 5.66 -2.29 5.24
N PRO A 22 5.83 -3.03 6.36
CA PRO A 22 5.13 -4.29 6.54
C PRO A 22 3.64 -3.98 6.53
N PHE A 23 2.93 -4.50 5.52
CA PHE A 23 1.48 -4.44 5.49
C PHE A 23 0.99 -5.18 6.73
N LYS A 24 0.64 -4.43 7.78
CA LYS A 24 0.01 -4.98 8.98
C LYS A 24 -1.35 -5.50 8.55
N ALA A 25 -1.40 -6.78 8.17
CA ALA A 25 -2.66 -7.47 8.02
C ALA A 25 -3.35 -7.37 9.39
N GLY A 26 -4.41 -6.57 9.45
CA GLY A 26 -5.24 -6.46 10.63
C GLY A 26 -5.79 -7.84 11.05
N PRO A 27 -6.46 -7.93 12.22
CA PRO A 27 -7.09 -9.17 12.64
C PRO A 27 -7.96 -9.72 11.50
N ARG A 28 -7.84 -11.03 11.23
CA ARG A 28 -8.57 -11.68 10.13
C ARG A 28 -10.07 -11.33 10.26
N PRO A 29 -10.71 -10.80 9.22
CA PRO A 29 -12.13 -10.44 9.30
C PRO A 29 -12.95 -11.63 9.77
N ARG A 30 -13.95 -11.39 10.63
CA ARG A 30 -14.87 -12.45 11.04
C ARG A 30 -15.59 -12.98 9.80
N ARG A 31 -15.87 -14.29 9.76
CA ARG A 31 -16.53 -14.93 8.60
C ARG A 31 -17.85 -14.26 8.17
N ASN A 32 -18.62 -13.68 9.09
CA ASN A 32 -19.89 -13.02 8.77
C ASN A 32 -19.76 -11.52 8.47
N ASP A 33 -18.58 -10.93 8.67
CA ASP A 33 -18.31 -9.49 8.50
C ASP A 33 -18.38 -9.08 7.02
N PRO A 34 -18.71 -7.83 6.65
CA PRO A 34 -18.55 -7.35 5.28
C PRO A 34 -17.10 -7.55 4.76
N CYS A 35 -16.95 -7.90 3.49
CA CYS A 35 -15.63 -8.08 2.88
C CYS A 35 -14.93 -6.73 2.69
N ALA A 36 -13.73 -6.59 3.28
CA ALA A 36 -12.86 -5.43 3.11
C ALA A 36 -12.39 -5.19 1.66
N CYS A 37 -12.64 -6.15 0.76
CA CYS A 37 -12.39 -6.04 -0.68
C CYS A 37 -13.40 -5.14 -1.44
N GLY A 38 -14.44 -4.64 -0.77
CA GLY A 38 -15.43 -3.75 -1.39
C GLY A 38 -16.54 -4.45 -2.17
N SER A 39 -16.65 -5.78 -2.11
CA SER A 39 -17.66 -6.53 -2.87
C SER A 39 -19.09 -6.46 -2.31
N GLY A 40 -19.29 -5.85 -1.13
CA GLY A 40 -20.58 -5.83 -0.42
C GLY A 40 -21.04 -7.19 0.11
N ARG A 41 -20.24 -8.26 -0.04
CA ARG A 41 -20.56 -9.62 0.40
C ARG A 41 -19.93 -9.91 1.76
N LYS A 42 -20.52 -10.85 2.52
CA LYS A 42 -19.90 -11.35 3.76
C LYS A 42 -18.55 -12.01 3.46
N TYR A 43 -17.56 -11.84 4.34
CA TYR A 43 -16.19 -12.29 4.19
C TYR A 43 -16.11 -13.80 3.85
N LYS A 44 -16.88 -14.65 4.53
CA LYS A 44 -16.95 -16.11 4.24
C LYS A 44 -17.48 -16.48 2.85
N LYS A 45 -18.17 -15.56 2.17
CA LYS A 45 -18.71 -15.74 0.81
C LYS A 45 -17.85 -15.01 -0.24
N CYS A 46 -16.78 -14.35 0.17
CA CYS A 46 -15.86 -13.59 -0.69
C CYS A 46 -14.40 -14.02 -0.41
N CYS A 47 -13.53 -13.18 0.17
CA CYS A 47 -12.11 -13.49 0.40
C CYS A 47 -11.83 -14.56 1.48
N GLY A 48 -12.76 -14.79 2.41
CA GLY A 48 -12.66 -15.80 3.47
C GLY A 48 -13.45 -17.08 3.18
N ARG A 49 -13.99 -17.17 1.96
CA ARG A 49 -14.31 -18.44 1.34
C ARG A 49 -12.95 -19.11 1.10
N HIS A 50 -12.83 -20.41 1.40
CA HIS A 50 -11.71 -21.16 0.83
C HIS A 50 -11.76 -21.02 -0.69
#